data_AF-A0A656KF77-F1
#
_entry.id   AF-A0A656KF77-F1
#
_cell.length_a   1.000
_cell.length_b   1.000
_cell.length_c   1.000
_cell.angle_alpha   90.00
_cell.angle_beta   90.00
_cell.angle_gamma   90.00
#
_symmetry.space_group_name_H-M   'P 1'
#
loop_
_entity.id
_entity.type
_entity.pdbx_description
1 polymer ?
#
loop_
_entity_poly.entity_id
_entity_poly.type
_entity_poly.pdbx_seq_one_letter_code
_entity_poly.pdbx_strand_id
1 'polypeptide(L)'
;MPNSWLPPSTQQEKGIVILGDAMNMRHPLTGGGMTVAFNDVVLLSDLLSPECIPNLSDTHAIQKAMKDFHWKRKGLSSIINILAMALYSLFAANDRQLRALQKGCFSYFLKGGNCVDGPVGLLAGIIRQPFVLFYHFFAVAFLSIWLIIRETTVNFGKIWKLPLALEESVLIFWKACVVIIPFIISEIRN
;
A
#
# COMPACT_ATOMS: atom_id res chain seq x y z
N MET A 1 -19.17 -11.93 2.50
CA MET A 1 -17.92 -12.72 2.46
C MET A 1 -16.97 -12.21 3.53
N PRO A 2 -16.14 -13.05 4.16
CA PRO A 2 -15.19 -12.62 5.17
C PRO A 2 -14.05 -11.77 4.56
N ASN A 3 -13.58 -10.76 5.29
CA ASN A 3 -12.39 -9.99 4.93
C ASN A 3 -11.15 -10.70 5.49
N SER A 4 -10.56 -11.60 4.70
CA SER A 4 -9.42 -12.43 5.10
C SER A 4 -8.07 -11.74 4.81
N TRP A 5 -7.07 -12.04 5.64
CA TRP A 5 -5.68 -11.63 5.45
C TRP A 5 -4.77 -12.85 5.57
N LEU A 6 -3.95 -13.09 4.54
CA LEU A 6 -3.00 -14.20 4.49
C LEU A 6 -1.67 -13.68 3.93
N PRO A 7 -0.63 -13.51 4.76
CA PRO A 7 0.67 -13.05 4.28
C PRO A 7 1.31 -14.10 3.36
N PRO A 8 2.13 -13.68 2.38
CA PRO A 8 2.79 -14.60 1.47
C PRO A 8 3.86 -15.42 2.22
N SER A 9 4.00 -16.69 1.86
CA SER A 9 5.05 -17.57 2.37
C SER A 9 5.90 -18.14 1.24
N THR A 10 7.19 -18.34 1.48
CA THR A 10 8.08 -19.02 0.54
C THR A 10 7.67 -20.48 0.39
N GLN A 11 7.43 -20.93 -0.84
CA GLN A 11 7.08 -22.31 -1.13
C GLN A 11 8.36 -23.16 -1.23
N GLN A 12 8.46 -24.20 -0.40
CA GLN A 12 9.62 -25.10 -0.37
C GLN A 12 9.30 -26.50 -0.92
N GLU A 13 8.01 -26.83 -1.00
CA GLU A 13 7.55 -28.14 -1.46
C GLU A 13 7.86 -28.36 -2.95
N LYS A 14 8.33 -29.56 -3.27
CA LYS A 14 8.75 -29.92 -4.63
C LYS A 14 7.55 -30.43 -5.43
N GLY A 15 7.45 -30.01 -6.69
CA GLY A 15 6.42 -30.50 -7.62
C GLY A 15 5.04 -29.86 -7.46
N ILE A 16 4.90 -28.88 -6.57
CA ILE A 16 3.66 -28.11 -6.39
C ILE A 16 3.96 -26.62 -6.32
N VAL A 17 3.12 -25.82 -6.96
CA VAL A 17 3.15 -24.36 -6.87
C VAL A 17 1.75 -23.88 -6.54
N ILE A 18 1.62 -23.06 -5.50
CA ILE A 18 0.35 -22.46 -5.06
C ILE A 18 0.32 -21.01 -5.54
N LEU A 19 -0.80 -20.54 -6.10
CA LEU A 19 -0.94 -19.16 -6.58
C LEU A 19 -2.29 -18.55 -6.16
N GLY A 20 -2.41 -17.24 -6.36
CA GLY A 20 -3.63 -16.48 -6.10
C GLY A 20 -3.96 -16.37 -4.60
N ASP A 21 -5.24 -16.29 -4.29
CA ASP A 21 -5.71 -16.12 -2.90
C ASP A 21 -5.36 -17.33 -2.00
N ALA A 22 -5.14 -18.51 -2.59
CA ALA A 22 -4.63 -19.67 -1.83
C ALA A 22 -3.20 -19.46 -1.30
N MET A 23 -2.41 -18.59 -1.95
CA MET A 23 -1.05 -18.23 -1.55
C MET A 23 -1.00 -16.92 -0.74
N ASN A 24 -1.81 -15.93 -1.11
CA ASN A 24 -1.73 -14.60 -0.51
C ASN A 24 -3.06 -13.84 -0.65
N MET A 25 -3.72 -13.58 0.49
CA MET A 25 -4.96 -12.80 0.58
C MET A 25 -4.70 -11.44 1.21
N ARG A 26 -5.47 -10.45 0.77
CA ARG A 26 -5.39 -9.06 1.20
C ARG A 26 -6.79 -8.47 1.32
N HIS A 27 -6.90 -7.33 1.99
CA HIS A 27 -8.19 -6.66 2.12
C HIS A 27 -8.77 -6.29 0.74
N PRO A 28 -10.03 -6.63 0.42
CA PRO A 28 -10.60 -6.45 -0.92
C PRO A 28 -10.90 -4.99 -1.30
N LEU A 29 -10.56 -4.03 -0.44
CA LEU A 29 -10.98 -2.62 -0.58
C LEU A 29 -10.42 -1.98 -1.85
N THR A 30 -9.20 -2.36 -2.25
CA THR A 30 -8.53 -1.83 -3.44
C THR A 30 -8.81 -2.67 -4.68
N GLY A 31 -9.54 -3.79 -4.57
CA GLY A 31 -9.79 -4.71 -5.69
C GLY A 31 -8.53 -5.34 -6.29
N GLY A 32 -7.36 -5.24 -5.65
CA GLY A 32 -6.07 -5.62 -6.23
C GLY A 32 -5.77 -7.12 -6.31
N GLY A 33 -6.66 -8.00 -5.81
CA GLY A 33 -6.42 -9.45 -5.76
C GLY A 33 -6.18 -10.06 -7.15
N MET A 34 -7.06 -9.77 -8.12
CA MET A 34 -6.90 -10.26 -9.49
C MET A 34 -5.66 -9.67 -10.19
N THR A 35 -5.35 -8.40 -9.96
CA THR A 35 -4.15 -7.76 -10.51
C THR A 35 -2.88 -8.48 -10.06
N VAL A 36 -2.82 -8.86 -8.79
CA VAL A 36 -1.70 -9.62 -8.22
C VAL A 36 -1.66 -11.03 -8.79
N ALA A 37 -2.80 -11.72 -8.87
CA ALA A 37 -2.86 -13.06 -9.44
C ALA A 37 -2.40 -13.10 -10.91
N PHE A 38 -2.84 -12.16 -11.76
CA PHE A 38 -2.40 -12.12 -13.15
C PHE A 38 -0.92 -11.75 -13.28
N ASN A 39 -0.44 -10.82 -12.46
CA ASN A 39 0.98 -10.49 -12.44
C ASN A 39 1.84 -11.70 -12.04
N ASP A 40 1.37 -12.54 -11.13
CA ASP A 40 2.08 -13.76 -10.76
C ASP A 40 2.12 -14.78 -11.88
N VAL A 41 1.01 -14.96 -12.59
CA VAL A 41 0.94 -15.89 -13.73
C VAL A 41 1.97 -15.48 -14.78
N VAL A 42 2.08 -14.19 -15.08
CA VAL A 42 3.09 -13.65 -16.02
C VAL A 42 4.51 -13.86 -15.49
N LEU A 43 4.78 -13.51 -14.23
CA LEU A 43 6.10 -13.71 -13.64
C LEU A 43 6.51 -15.19 -13.63
N LEU A 44 5.58 -16.07 -13.30
CA LEU A 44 5.83 -17.50 -13.27
C LEU A 44 6.02 -18.07 -14.68
N SER A 45 5.25 -17.61 -15.68
CA SER A 45 5.43 -18.04 -17.07
C SER A 45 6.78 -17.64 -17.63
N ASP A 46 7.29 -16.45 -17.27
CA ASP A 46 8.60 -16.00 -17.71
C ASP A 46 9.71 -16.83 -17.06
N LEU A 47 9.60 -17.07 -15.75
CA LEU A 47 10.61 -17.81 -14.97
C LEU A 47 10.64 -19.32 -15.28
N LEU A 48 9.49 -19.92 -15.58
CA LEU A 48 9.35 -21.34 -15.94
C LEU A 48 9.28 -21.56 -17.45
N SER A 49 9.57 -20.54 -18.25
CA SER A 49 9.58 -20.67 -19.70
C SER A 49 10.53 -21.80 -20.13
N PRO A 50 10.21 -22.58 -21.19
CA PRO A 50 11.10 -23.63 -21.69
C PRO A 50 12.50 -23.13 -22.08
N GLU A 51 12.61 -21.84 -22.40
CA GLU A 51 13.88 -21.17 -22.69
C GLU A 51 14.77 -21.04 -21.43
N CYS A 52 14.16 -20.84 -20.26
CA CYS A 52 14.85 -20.74 -18.99
C CYS A 52 15.00 -22.10 -18.28
N ILE A 53 13.93 -22.91 -18.28
CA ILE A 53 13.87 -24.23 -17.64
C ILE A 53 13.26 -25.24 -18.64
N PRO A 54 14.10 -25.91 -19.46
CA PRO A 54 13.62 -26.87 -20.45
C PRO A 54 12.97 -28.11 -19.83
N ASN A 55 13.36 -28.46 -18.59
CA ASN A 55 12.89 -29.65 -17.89
C ASN A 55 12.31 -29.29 -16.51
N LEU A 56 10.98 -29.37 -16.38
CA LEU A 56 10.27 -29.12 -15.12
C LEU A 56 10.49 -30.22 -14.06
N SER A 57 11.16 -31.32 -14.39
CA SER A 57 11.58 -32.31 -13.41
C SER A 57 12.84 -31.87 -12.64
N ASP A 58 13.55 -30.83 -13.10
CA ASP A 58 14.69 -30.26 -12.39
C ASP A 58 14.21 -29.43 -11.19
N THR A 59 14.09 -30.13 -10.06
CA THR A 59 13.66 -29.51 -8.80
C THR A 59 14.62 -28.43 -8.28
N HIS A 60 15.91 -28.46 -8.65
CA HIS A 60 16.86 -27.43 -8.22
C HIS A 60 16.68 -26.15 -9.03
N ALA A 61 16.49 -26.25 -10.35
CA ALA A 61 16.18 -25.11 -11.20
C ALA A 61 14.85 -24.45 -10.79
N ILE A 62 13.81 -25.25 -10.53
CA ILE A 62 12.51 -24.75 -10.06
C ILE A 62 12.66 -24.04 -8.72
N GLN A 63 13.36 -24.62 -7.74
CA GLN A 63 13.55 -23.97 -6.44
C GLN A 63 14.25 -22.62 -6.56
N LYS A 64 15.21 -22.47 -7.48
CA LYS A 64 15.85 -21.18 -7.75
C LYS A 64 14.87 -20.19 -8.37
N ALA A 65 14.11 -20.61 -9.39
CA ALA A 65 13.08 -19.78 -10.00
C ALA A 65 12.00 -19.35 -8.99
N MET A 66 11.60 -20.21 -8.06
CA MET A 66 10.63 -19.86 -7.01
C MET A 66 11.18 -18.85 -6.00
N LYS A 67 12.49 -18.86 -5.72
CA LYS A 67 13.13 -17.79 -4.93
C LYS A 67 13.10 -16.46 -5.69
N ASP A 68 13.42 -16.47 -6.98
CA ASP A 68 13.38 -15.27 -7.81
C ASP A 68 11.94 -14.74 -7.96
N PHE A 69 10.96 -15.64 -8.10
CA PHE A 69 9.54 -15.33 -8.09
C PHE A 69 9.12 -14.59 -6.82
N HIS A 70 9.50 -15.09 -5.64
CA HIS A 70 9.22 -14.44 -4.35
C HIS A 70 9.72 -12.99 -4.32
N TRP A 71 10.96 -12.77 -4.73
CA TRP A 71 11.57 -11.43 -4.76
C TRP A 71 10.93 -10.50 -5.80
N LYS A 72 10.65 -10.98 -7.01
CA LYS A 72 10.03 -10.16 -8.07
C LYS A 72 8.58 -9.78 -7.73
N ARG A 73 7.80 -10.72 -7.17
CA ARG A 73 6.41 -10.48 -6.74
C ARG A 73 6.31 -9.43 -5.65
N LYS A 74 7.29 -9.42 -4.73
CA LYS A 74 7.32 -8.54 -3.56
C LYS A 74 7.14 -7.07 -3.93
N GLY A 75 7.71 -6.59 -5.05
CA GLY A 75 7.57 -5.20 -5.48
C GLY A 75 6.11 -4.75 -5.67
N LEU A 76 5.33 -5.46 -6.50
CA LEU A 76 3.93 -5.12 -6.74
C LEU A 76 3.05 -5.44 -5.53
N SER A 77 3.23 -6.62 -4.93
CA SER A 77 2.39 -7.06 -3.83
C SER A 77 2.55 -6.16 -2.60
N SER A 78 3.76 -5.69 -2.28
CA SER A 78 3.96 -4.80 -1.12
C SER A 78 3.18 -3.51 -1.27
N ILE A 79 3.21 -2.88 -2.45
CA ILE A 79 2.57 -1.58 -2.68
C ILE A 79 1.05 -1.69 -2.55
N ILE A 80 0.44 -2.68 -3.21
CA ILE A 80 -1.00 -2.89 -3.16
C ILE A 80 -1.45 -3.24 -1.72
N ASN A 81 -0.62 -3.97 -0.95
CA ASN A 81 -0.89 -4.32 0.45
C ASN A 81 -0.87 -3.08 1.36
N ILE A 82 0.23 -2.32 1.31
CA ILE A 82 0.41 -1.12 2.13
C ILE A 82 -0.70 -0.12 1.81
N LEU A 83 -1.00 0.08 0.52
CA LEU A 83 -2.04 0.99 0.08
C LEU A 83 -3.43 0.57 0.59
N ALA A 84 -3.77 -0.72 0.48
CA ALA A 84 -5.07 -1.21 0.96
C ALA A 84 -5.23 -1.01 2.47
N MET A 85 -4.19 -1.31 3.25
CA MET A 85 -4.22 -1.14 4.71
C MET A 85 -4.23 0.33 5.13
N ALA A 86 -3.45 1.19 4.46
CA ALA A 86 -3.41 2.62 4.73
C ALA A 86 -4.74 3.29 4.42
N LEU A 87 -5.34 2.99 3.26
CA LEU A 87 -6.66 3.50 2.89
C LEU A 87 -7.76 2.96 3.78
N TYR A 88 -7.72 1.67 4.15
CA TYR A 88 -8.67 1.11 5.11
C TYR A 88 -8.58 1.82 6.46
N SER A 89 -7.38 1.99 7.01
CA SER A 89 -7.17 2.68 8.30
C SER A 89 -7.64 4.14 8.26
N LEU A 90 -7.46 4.81 7.11
CA LEU A 90 -7.84 6.20 6.90
C LEU A 90 -9.34 6.37 6.64
N PHE A 91 -10.01 5.40 6.01
CA PHE A 91 -11.45 5.47 5.73
C PHE A 91 -12.32 4.86 6.83
N ALA A 92 -11.81 3.90 7.61
CA ALA A 92 -12.45 3.38 8.82
C ALA A 92 -12.20 4.28 10.05
N ALA A 93 -11.99 5.58 9.83
CA ALA A 93 -11.56 6.55 10.83
C ALA A 93 -12.56 6.71 11.99
N ASN A 94 -12.16 6.25 13.17
CA ASN A 94 -12.91 6.46 14.42
C ASN A 94 -12.40 7.66 15.22
N ASP A 95 -11.14 8.06 15.01
CA ASP A 95 -10.48 9.13 15.76
C ASP A 95 -10.50 10.46 15.00
N ARG A 96 -10.45 11.58 15.73
CA ARG A 96 -10.47 12.94 15.16
C ARG A 96 -9.29 13.19 14.22
N GLN A 97 -8.11 12.65 14.53
CA GLN A 97 -6.90 12.78 13.70
C GLN A 97 -7.04 12.02 12.38
N LEU A 98 -7.64 10.82 12.40
CA LEU A 98 -7.88 10.03 11.18
C LEU A 98 -8.96 10.68 10.31
N ARG A 99 -9.99 11.30 10.92
CA ARG A 99 -10.98 12.10 10.17
C ARG A 99 -10.36 13.33 9.51
N ALA A 100 -9.37 13.96 10.15
CA ALA A 100 -8.62 15.05 9.55
C ALA A 100 -7.82 14.59 8.33
N LEU A 101 -7.12 13.46 8.44
CA LEU A 101 -6.41 12.82 7.33
C LEU A 101 -7.36 12.41 6.19
N GLN A 102 -8.54 11.89 6.53
CA GLN A 102 -9.59 11.56 5.57
C GLN A 102 -10.04 12.81 4.79
N LYS A 103 -10.33 13.92 5.48
CA LYS A 103 -10.71 15.19 4.84
C LYS A 103 -9.60 15.76 3.96
N GLY A 104 -8.36 15.69 4.42
CA GLY A 104 -7.20 16.09 3.62
C GLY A 104 -6.99 15.20 2.40
N CYS A 105 -7.25 13.90 2.50
CA CYS A 105 -7.19 12.96 1.37
C CYS A 105 -8.19 13.32 0.27
N PHE A 106 -9.45 13.57 0.63
CA PHE A 106 -10.44 14.04 -0.36
C PHE A 106 -10.07 15.40 -0.96
N SER A 107 -9.61 16.33 -0.12
CA SER A 107 -9.14 17.64 -0.59
C SER A 107 -7.91 17.54 -1.51
N TYR A 108 -7.07 16.53 -1.30
CA TYR A 108 -5.93 16.23 -2.15
C TYR A 108 -6.37 15.76 -3.53
N PHE A 109 -7.32 14.83 -3.59
CA PHE A 109 -7.87 14.35 -4.86
C PHE A 109 -8.58 15.46 -5.67
N LEU A 110 -9.26 16.39 -4.99
CA LEU A 110 -9.91 17.52 -5.65
C LEU A 110 -8.93 18.49 -6.34
N LYS A 111 -7.62 18.44 -6.03
CA LYS A 111 -6.61 19.26 -6.72
C LYS A 111 -6.31 18.79 -8.14
N GLY A 112 -6.68 17.55 -8.50
CA GLY A 112 -6.46 17.00 -9.84
C GLY A 112 -4.99 16.78 -10.21
N GLY A 113 -4.77 16.42 -11.48
CA GLY A 113 -3.45 16.11 -12.04
C GLY A 113 -2.75 14.99 -11.26
N ASN A 114 -1.47 15.20 -10.94
CA ASN A 114 -0.67 14.19 -10.24
C ASN A 114 -1.21 13.83 -8.84
N CYS A 115 -2.08 14.66 -8.23
CA CYS A 115 -2.73 14.32 -6.96
C CYS A 115 -3.78 13.21 -7.11
N VAL A 116 -4.22 12.92 -8.34
CA VAL A 116 -5.15 11.84 -8.69
C VAL A 116 -4.41 10.75 -9.48
N ASP A 117 -3.64 11.13 -10.50
CA ASP A 117 -2.99 10.18 -11.41
C ASP A 117 -2.01 9.27 -10.67
N GLY A 118 -1.23 9.81 -9.73
CA GLY A 118 -0.28 9.04 -8.92
C GLY A 118 -0.98 8.01 -8.02
N PRO A 119 -1.88 8.41 -7.11
CA PRO A 119 -2.64 7.48 -6.27
C PRO A 119 -3.46 6.45 -7.06
N VAL A 120 -4.08 6.86 -8.17
CA VAL A 120 -4.82 5.94 -9.05
C VAL A 120 -3.87 4.96 -9.73
N GLY A 121 -2.70 5.40 -10.19
CA GLY A 121 -1.68 4.53 -10.77
C GLY A 121 -1.12 3.49 -9.77
N LEU A 122 -1.02 3.87 -8.49
CA LEU A 122 -0.68 2.94 -7.40
C LEU A 122 -1.82 1.94 -7.13
N LEU A 123 -3.08 2.40 -7.08
CA LEU A 123 -4.27 1.54 -6.93
C LEU A 123 -4.41 0.54 -8.08
N ALA A 124 -4.16 0.99 -9.30
CA ALA A 124 -4.21 0.16 -10.50
C ALA A 124 -3.04 -0.82 -10.61
N GLY A 125 -2.02 -0.72 -9.75
CA GLY A 125 -0.81 -1.55 -9.82
C GLY A 125 0.10 -1.25 -11.01
N ILE A 126 -0.10 -0.11 -11.68
CA ILE A 126 0.72 0.37 -12.81
C ILE A 126 2.02 0.95 -12.28
N ILE A 127 1.94 1.78 -11.24
CA ILE A 127 3.10 2.37 -10.59
C ILE A 127 3.59 1.42 -9.49
N ARG A 128 4.80 0.88 -9.67
CA ARG A 128 5.42 -0.09 -8.75
C ARG A 128 6.54 0.52 -7.90
N GLN A 129 6.41 1.78 -7.52
CA GLN A 129 7.44 2.52 -6.78
C GLN A 129 6.99 2.87 -5.35
N PRO A 130 7.60 2.28 -4.30
CA PRO A 130 7.23 2.57 -2.90
C PRO A 130 7.42 4.05 -2.51
N PHE A 131 8.40 4.72 -3.11
CA PHE A 131 8.65 6.14 -2.88
C PHE A 131 7.49 7.03 -3.34
N VAL A 132 6.77 6.65 -4.40
CA VAL A 132 5.59 7.40 -4.89
C VAL A 132 4.45 7.30 -3.88
N LEU A 133 4.24 6.11 -3.30
CA LEU A 133 3.28 5.92 -2.21
C LEU A 133 3.62 6.80 -1.00
N PHE A 134 4.88 6.79 -0.57
CA PHE A 134 5.36 7.62 0.53
C PHE A 134 5.11 9.11 0.24
N TYR A 135 5.48 9.58 -0.95
CA TYR A 135 5.29 10.96 -1.38
C TYR A 135 3.82 11.40 -1.27
N HIS A 136 2.88 10.66 -1.88
CA HIS A 136 1.46 11.03 -1.85
C HIS A 136 0.86 10.95 -0.46
N PHE A 137 1.24 9.96 0.35
CA PHE A 137 0.73 9.81 1.71
C PHE A 137 1.15 10.99 2.60
N PHE A 138 2.43 11.39 2.56
CA PHE A 138 2.91 12.54 3.32
C PHE A 138 2.37 13.86 2.77
N ALA A 139 2.18 13.99 1.45
CA ALA A 139 1.52 15.15 0.86
C ALA A 139 0.08 15.32 1.40
N VAL A 140 -0.67 14.22 1.52
CA VAL A 140 -1.99 14.21 2.18
C VAL A 140 -1.89 14.60 3.65
N ALA A 141 -0.91 14.08 4.39
CA ALA A 141 -0.71 14.42 5.80
C ALA A 141 -0.42 15.92 6.01
N PHE A 142 0.49 16.50 5.22
CA PHE A 142 0.79 17.93 5.28
C PHE A 142 -0.37 18.80 4.83
N LEU A 143 -1.12 18.38 3.80
CA LEU A 143 -2.34 19.10 3.39
C LEU A 143 -3.41 19.08 4.50
N SER A 144 -3.55 17.96 5.22
CA SER A 144 -4.47 17.83 6.34
C SER A 144 -4.12 18.78 7.49
N ILE A 145 -2.83 18.86 7.82
CA ILE A 145 -2.29 19.81 8.81
C ILE A 145 -2.59 21.25 8.38
N TRP A 146 -2.31 21.59 7.13
CA TRP A 146 -2.56 22.93 6.60
C TRP A 146 -4.05 23.30 6.66
N LEU A 147 -4.95 22.37 6.34
CA LEU A 147 -6.40 22.59 6.43
C LEU A 147 -6.85 22.85 7.86
N ILE A 148 -6.33 22.12 8.85
CA ILE A 148 -6.68 22.34 10.26
C ILE A 148 -6.16 23.68 10.78
N ILE A 149 -4.92 24.05 10.45
CA ILE A 149 -4.36 25.34 10.83
C ILE A 149 -5.21 26.45 10.22
N ARG A 150 -5.59 26.33 8.94
CA ARG A 150 -6.43 27.32 8.25
C ARG A 150 -7.82 27.40 8.87
N GLU A 151 -8.48 26.28 9.13
CA GLU A 151 -9.81 26.26 9.75
C GLU A 151 -9.79 26.86 11.16
N THR A 152 -8.76 26.56 11.95
CA THR A 152 -8.64 27.10 13.31
C THR A 152 -8.32 28.60 13.30
N THR A 153 -7.50 29.06 12.36
CA THR A 153 -7.05 30.47 12.29
C THR A 153 -8.09 31.37 11.64
N VAL A 154 -8.71 30.94 10.54
CA VAL A 154 -9.63 31.75 9.73
C VAL A 154 -11.04 31.78 10.32
N ASN A 155 -11.61 30.64 10.74
CA ASN A 155 -13.00 30.63 11.23
C ASN A 155 -13.16 31.24 12.62
N PHE A 156 -12.13 31.22 13.47
CA PHE A 156 -12.25 31.69 14.85
C PHE A 156 -11.66 33.07 15.11
N GLY A 157 -10.97 33.69 14.14
CA GLY A 157 -10.36 35.02 14.29
C GLY A 157 -9.41 35.15 15.49
N LYS A 158 -9.01 34.03 16.10
CA LYS A 158 -8.28 33.97 17.38
C LYS A 158 -6.96 33.26 17.17
N ILE A 159 -5.93 34.05 16.86
CA ILE A 159 -4.51 33.64 16.84
C ILE A 159 -4.12 32.93 18.15
N TRP A 160 -4.80 33.21 19.26
CA TRP A 160 -4.61 32.55 20.55
C TRP A 160 -4.86 31.03 20.55
N LYS A 161 -5.60 30.46 19.59
CA LYS A 161 -5.80 29.00 19.46
C LYS A 161 -4.74 28.31 18.59
N LEU A 162 -3.79 29.05 18.05
CA LEU A 162 -2.68 28.53 17.24
C LEU A 162 -1.79 27.51 17.98
N PRO A 163 -1.46 27.63 19.29
CA PRO A 163 -0.75 26.56 20.01
C PRO A 163 -1.54 25.24 20.06
N LEU A 164 -2.87 25.30 20.20
CA LEU A 164 -3.72 24.10 20.18
C LEU A 164 -3.74 23.46 18.78
N ALA A 165 -3.76 24.27 17.73
CA ALA A 165 -3.68 23.78 16.35
C ALA A 165 -2.32 23.12 16.04
N LEU A 166 -1.23 23.64 16.61
CA LEU A 166 0.10 23.04 16.48
C LEU A 166 0.16 21.67 17.19
N GLU A 167 -0.39 21.56 18.39
CA GLU A 167 -0.50 20.29 19.10
C GLU A 167 -1.29 19.25 18.29
N GLU A 168 -2.45 19.64 17.75
CA GLU A 168 -3.26 18.77 16.90
C GLU A 168 -2.52 18.37 15.61
N SER A 169 -1.73 19.27 15.04
CA SER A 169 -0.90 19.01 13.85
C SER A 169 0.19 17.95 14.14
N VAL A 170 0.84 18.03 15.29
CA VAL A 170 1.83 17.03 15.73
C VAL A 170 1.17 15.67 15.93
N LEU A 171 -0.03 15.62 16.54
CA LEU A 171 -0.78 14.38 16.72
C LEU A 171 -1.20 13.74 15.40
N ILE A 172 -1.59 14.55 14.40
CA ILE A 172 -1.93 14.06 13.06
C ILE A 172 -0.72 13.48 12.36
N PHE A 173 0.41 14.20 12.39
CA PHE A 173 1.65 13.72 11.79
C PHE A 173 2.11 12.42 12.46
N TRP A 174 2.06 12.36 13.79
CA TRP A 174 2.35 11.15 14.55
C TRP A 174 1.45 9.99 14.13
N LYS A 175 0.13 10.20 14.02
CA LYS A 175 -0.79 9.16 13.56
C LYS A 175 -0.53 8.72 12.13
N ALA A 176 -0.21 9.64 11.22
CA ALA A 176 0.17 9.29 9.86
C ALA A 176 1.40 8.35 9.84
N CYS A 177 2.44 8.68 10.61
CA CYS A 177 3.64 7.85 10.77
C CYS A 177 3.32 6.47 11.36
N VAL A 178 2.53 6.41 12.44
CA VAL A 178 2.12 5.14 13.08
C VAL A 178 1.30 4.26 12.15
N VAL A 179 0.53 4.84 11.23
CA VAL A 179 -0.22 4.06 10.24
C VAL A 179 0.72 3.49 9.19
N ILE A 180 1.56 4.31 8.55
CA ILE A 180 2.29 3.85 7.36
C ILE A 180 3.60 3.10 7.65
N ILE A 181 4.35 3.51 8.68
CA ILE A 181 5.69 2.99 8.95
C ILE A 181 5.67 1.49 9.28
N PRO A 182 4.77 0.98 10.16
CA PRO A 182 4.74 -0.46 10.46
C PRO A 182 4.49 -1.32 9.22
N PHE A 183 3.62 -0.88 8.31
CA PHE A 183 3.33 -1.61 7.08
C PHE A 183 4.50 -1.59 6.09
N ILE A 184 5.20 -0.45 5.98
CA ILE A 184 6.43 -0.37 5.18
C ILE A 184 7.48 -1.33 5.76
N ILE A 185 7.69 -1.34 7.08
CA ILE A 185 8.68 -2.21 7.73
C ILE A 185 8.32 -3.69 7.56
N SER A 186 7.04 -4.06 7.73
CA SER A 186 6.60 -5.45 7.59
C SER A 186 6.83 -5.99 6.17
N GLU A 187 6.69 -5.13 5.16
CA GLU A 187 6.93 -5.51 3.76
C GLU A 187 8.41 -5.39 3.36
N ILE A 188 9.24 -4.58 4.02
CA ILE A 188 10.70 -4.60 3.77
C ILE A 188 11.33 -5.87 4.34
N ARG A 189 10.87 -6.33 5.51
CA ARG A 189 11.51 -7.40 6.29
C ARG A 189 11.20 -8.83 5.82
N ASN A 190 10.11 -9.07 5.08
CA ASN A 190 9.67 -10.40 4.58
C ASN A 190 9.85 -10.58 3.08
#